data_AF-A0A959NV13-F1
#
_entry.id   AF-A0A959NV13-F1
#
_cell.length_a   1.000
_cell.length_b   1.000
_cell.length_c   1.000
_cell.angle_alpha   90.00
_cell.angle_beta   90.00
_cell.angle_gamma   90.00
#
_symmetry.space_group_name_H-M   'P 1'
#
loop_
_entity.id
_entity.type
_entity.pdbx_description
1 polymer ?
#
loop_
_entity_poly.entity_id
_entity_poly.type
_entity_poly.pdbx_seq_one_letter_code
_entity_poly.pdbx_strand_id
1 'polypeptide(L)'
;MGYSTLIDILGSMIIGGLMLLSIQILNENANSALSNYSSDLIAQQNLTSIVEVMDYDFSRIGYCENVDSILSPSDMIIAADSTSITFWTDLGQSLSNFRGDGIKDKLTYEFGPLVSETPNPNDRLLYRYKAGSTKEASNLGVTDFKIHYFDNMKNELPHPIDTKLIAFMQIDLKIEDCYGYDTDNPEKTYLEKFPTVYWRQLKMATKNMNR
;
A
#
# COMPACT_ATOMS: atom_id res chain seq x y z
N MET A 1 -54.60 39.95 23.89
CA MET A 1 -53.31 39.48 24.44
C MET A 1 -52.92 38.07 23.99
N GLY A 2 -53.84 37.16 23.61
CA GLY A 2 -53.48 35.79 23.18
C GLY A 2 -52.93 35.61 21.75
N TYR A 3 -53.15 36.56 20.84
CA TYR A 3 -52.68 36.44 19.43
C TYR A 3 -51.18 36.76 19.29
N SER A 4 -50.68 37.74 20.04
CA SER A 4 -49.24 38.04 20.11
C SER A 4 -48.46 36.86 20.65
N THR A 5 -48.92 36.26 21.75
CA THR A 5 -48.26 35.09 22.35
C THR A 5 -48.22 33.88 21.43
N LEU A 6 -49.25 33.69 20.58
CA LEU A 6 -49.25 32.59 19.60
C LEU A 6 -48.22 32.84 18.49
N ILE A 7 -48.11 34.09 18.01
CA ILE A 7 -47.09 34.47 17.01
C ILE A 7 -45.68 34.34 17.59
N ASP A 8 -45.47 34.74 18.85
CA ASP A 8 -44.17 34.62 19.52
C ASP A 8 -43.76 33.15 19.72
N ILE A 9 -44.71 32.28 20.06
CA ILE A 9 -44.50 30.83 20.16
C ILE A 9 -44.18 30.20 18.79
N LEU A 10 -44.89 30.59 17.73
CA LEU A 10 -44.60 30.10 16.37
C LEU A 10 -43.25 30.60 15.86
N GLY A 11 -42.92 31.87 16.10
CA GLY A 11 -41.63 32.47 15.70
C GLY A 11 -40.45 31.79 16.39
N SER A 12 -40.54 31.54 17.70
CA SER A 12 -39.52 30.82 18.46
C SER A 12 -39.38 29.34 18.04
N MET A 13 -40.49 28.66 17.70
CA MET A 13 -40.42 27.31 17.13
C MET A 13 -39.71 27.26 15.78
N ILE A 14 -39.96 28.23 14.89
CA ILE A 14 -39.29 28.31 13.58
C ILE A 14 -37.79 28.56 13.77
N ILE A 15 -37.41 29.53 14.61
CA ILE A 15 -36.00 29.84 14.87
C ILE A 15 -35.31 28.64 15.53
N GLY A 16 -35.92 28.02 16.54
CA GLY A 16 -35.39 26.84 17.20
C GLY A 16 -35.24 25.64 16.24
N GLY A 17 -36.21 25.44 15.35
CA GLY A 17 -36.15 24.41 14.31
C GLY A 17 -35.01 24.64 13.32
N LEU A 18 -34.83 25.87 12.84
CA LEU A 18 -33.71 26.22 11.95
C LEU A 18 -32.35 26.05 12.64
N MET A 19 -32.25 26.40 13.92
CA MET A 19 -31.04 26.17 14.72
C MET A 19 -30.75 24.68 14.88
N LEU A 20 -31.77 23.86 15.15
CA LEU A 20 -31.61 22.41 15.27
C LEU A 20 -31.11 21.80 13.95
N LEU A 21 -31.71 22.17 12.81
CA LEU A 21 -31.27 21.71 11.49
C LEU A 21 -29.83 22.16 11.21
N SER A 22 -29.46 23.37 11.58
CA SER A 22 -28.08 23.88 11.41
C SER A 22 -27.09 23.06 12.22
N ILE A 23 -27.43 22.69 13.46
CA ILE A 23 -26.58 21.83 14.31
C ILE A 23 -26.45 20.43 13.71
N GLN A 24 -27.54 19.87 13.17
CA GLN A 24 -27.50 18.56 12.51
C GLN A 24 -26.56 18.56 11.30
N ILE A 25 -26.68 19.55 10.42
CA ILE A 25 -25.79 19.71 9.25
C ILE A 25 -24.33 19.87 9.68
N LEU A 26 -24.07 20.67 10.72
CA LEU A 26 -22.71 20.82 11.26
C LEU A 26 -22.16 19.50 11.81
N ASN A 27 -22.99 18.72 12.50
CA ASN A 27 -22.58 17.43 13.05
C ASN A 27 -22.31 16.40 11.94
N GLU A 28 -23.16 16.33 10.92
CA GLU A 28 -22.95 15.47 9.75
C GLU A 28 -21.66 15.84 9.02
N ASN A 29 -21.42 17.13 8.78
CA ASN A 29 -20.18 17.61 8.16
C ASN A 29 -18.95 17.30 9.00
N ALA A 30 -19.01 17.48 10.32
CA ALA A 30 -17.93 17.16 11.23
C ALA A 30 -17.62 15.65 11.25
N ASN A 31 -18.65 14.81 11.32
CA ASN A 31 -18.48 13.36 11.32
C ASN A 31 -17.92 12.86 9.98
N SER A 32 -18.39 13.41 8.86
CA SER A 32 -17.88 13.10 7.53
C SER A 32 -16.39 13.48 7.40
N ALA A 33 -16.02 14.69 7.84
CA ALA A 33 -14.64 15.14 7.83
C ALA A 33 -13.72 14.29 8.73
N LEU A 34 -14.18 13.94 9.93
CA LEU A 34 -13.43 13.07 10.85
C LEU A 34 -13.23 11.67 10.27
N SER A 35 -14.27 11.09 9.65
CA SER A 35 -14.17 9.75 9.05
C SER A 35 -13.18 9.76 7.88
N ASN A 36 -13.27 10.74 6.98
CA ASN A 36 -12.35 10.85 5.86
C ASN A 36 -10.90 11.02 6.34
N TYR A 37 -10.68 11.87 7.34
CA TYR A 37 -9.35 12.04 7.93
C TYR A 37 -8.82 10.74 8.56
N SER A 38 -9.68 9.97 9.24
CA SER A 38 -9.30 8.68 9.81
C SER A 38 -8.95 7.66 8.72
N SER A 39 -9.75 7.58 7.64
CA SER A 39 -9.49 6.70 6.50
C SER A 39 -8.20 7.06 5.75
N ASP A 40 -7.96 8.36 5.53
CA ASP A 40 -6.68 8.87 4.98
C ASP A 40 -5.50 8.42 5.84
N LEU A 41 -5.61 8.58 7.17
CA LEU A 41 -4.55 8.20 8.11
C LEU A 41 -4.29 6.69 8.08
N ILE A 42 -5.33 5.86 8.05
CA ILE A 42 -5.21 4.40 7.94
C ILE A 42 -4.48 4.02 6.65
N ALA A 43 -4.87 4.60 5.51
CA ALA A 43 -4.23 4.32 4.22
C ALA A 43 -2.73 4.71 4.24
N GLN A 44 -2.37 5.83 4.87
CA GLN A 44 -0.97 6.26 5.03
C GLN A 44 -0.16 5.35 5.96
N GLN A 45 -0.77 4.91 7.07
CA GLN A 45 -0.12 3.98 8.01
C GLN A 45 0.13 2.63 7.33
N ASN A 46 -0.86 2.09 6.65
CA ASN A 46 -0.77 0.85 5.88
C ASN A 46 0.34 0.94 4.81
N LEU A 47 0.39 2.07 4.09
CA LEU A 47 1.46 2.34 3.14
C LEU A 47 2.83 2.35 3.80
N THR A 48 2.98 3.06 4.90
CA THR A 48 4.25 3.13 5.62
C THR A 48 4.70 1.75 6.06
N SER A 49 3.81 0.93 6.64
CA SER A 49 4.13 -0.44 7.07
C SER A 49 4.56 -1.34 5.92
N ILE A 50 3.88 -1.28 4.77
CA ILE A 50 4.26 -2.09 3.59
C ILE A 50 5.60 -1.61 3.03
N VAL A 51 5.77 -0.29 2.88
CA VAL A 51 6.98 0.31 2.32
C VAL A 51 8.19 0.03 3.21
N GLU A 52 8.07 0.07 4.54
CA GLU A 52 9.17 -0.23 5.47
C GLU A 52 9.67 -1.68 5.29
N VAL A 53 8.76 -2.65 5.20
CA VAL A 53 9.11 -4.06 4.97
C VAL A 53 9.72 -4.26 3.59
N MET A 54 9.11 -3.67 2.56
CA MET A 54 9.62 -3.76 1.19
C MET A 54 10.99 -3.08 1.02
N ASP A 55 11.21 -1.93 1.64
CA ASP A 55 12.50 -1.24 1.61
C ASP A 55 13.57 -2.08 2.31
N TYR A 56 13.24 -2.64 3.47
CA TYR A 56 14.13 -3.56 4.17
C TYR A 56 14.53 -4.76 3.29
N ASP A 57 13.56 -5.45 2.68
CA ASP A 57 13.85 -6.63 1.86
C ASP A 57 14.57 -6.29 0.56
N PHE A 58 14.11 -5.26 -0.17
CA PHE A 58 14.73 -4.87 -1.43
C PHE A 58 16.13 -4.30 -1.24
N SER A 59 16.43 -3.68 -0.09
CA SER A 59 17.79 -3.25 0.24
C SER A 59 18.77 -4.42 0.43
N ARG A 60 18.25 -5.64 0.64
CA ARG A 60 18.99 -6.88 0.88
C ARG A 60 18.97 -7.86 -0.29
N ILE A 61 18.53 -7.42 -1.48
CA ILE A 61 18.66 -8.23 -2.70
C ILE A 61 20.12 -8.64 -2.89
N GLY A 62 20.35 -9.95 -2.97
CA GLY A 62 21.66 -10.57 -3.13
C GLY A 62 22.55 -10.57 -1.88
N TYR A 63 22.05 -10.08 -0.74
CA TYR A 63 22.78 -10.11 0.52
C TYR A 63 22.74 -11.52 1.14
N CYS A 64 23.88 -11.97 1.66
CA CYS A 64 24.00 -13.17 2.48
C CYS A 64 25.09 -12.94 3.53
N GLU A 65 24.88 -13.43 4.78
CA GLU A 65 25.90 -13.29 5.81
C GLU A 65 27.16 -14.10 5.50
N ASN A 66 27.01 -15.24 4.81
CA ASN A 66 28.13 -16.02 4.31
C ASN A 66 28.71 -15.38 3.04
N VAL A 67 29.92 -14.84 3.14
CA VAL A 67 30.64 -14.16 2.06
C VAL A 67 30.86 -15.07 0.84
N ASP A 68 31.10 -16.36 1.06
CA ASP A 68 31.36 -17.32 -0.02
C ASP A 68 30.08 -17.67 -0.81
N SER A 69 28.92 -17.35 -0.23
CA SER A 69 27.62 -17.59 -0.86
C SER A 69 27.09 -16.39 -1.64
N ILE A 70 27.76 -15.24 -1.62
CA ILE A 70 27.33 -14.03 -2.35
C ILE A 70 27.33 -14.30 -3.87
N LEU A 71 26.21 -14.00 -4.52
CA LEU A 71 26.04 -14.18 -5.96
C LEU A 71 26.61 -13.00 -6.74
N SER A 72 26.98 -13.24 -8.00
CA SER A 72 27.26 -12.15 -8.94
C SER A 72 26.01 -11.26 -9.11
N PRO A 73 26.17 -9.94 -9.34
CA PRO A 73 25.04 -9.02 -9.49
C PRO A 73 23.97 -9.47 -10.50
N SER A 74 24.39 -10.15 -11.57
CA SER A 74 23.49 -10.67 -12.61
C SER A 74 22.58 -11.81 -12.18
N ASP A 75 22.91 -12.52 -11.10
CA ASP A 75 22.21 -13.74 -10.67
C ASP A 75 21.39 -13.54 -9.39
N MET A 76 21.34 -12.30 -8.86
CA MET A 76 20.62 -11.97 -7.63
C MET A 76 19.09 -12.01 -7.82
N ILE A 77 18.61 -11.63 -9.00
CA ILE A 77 17.19 -11.66 -9.38
C ILE A 77 16.92 -12.89 -10.26
N ILE A 78 16.01 -13.75 -9.80
CA ILE A 78 15.69 -15.03 -10.43
C ILE A 78 14.60 -14.86 -11.48
N ALA A 79 13.55 -14.11 -11.13
CA ALA A 79 12.42 -13.84 -11.98
C ALA A 79 11.93 -12.42 -11.74
N ALA A 80 11.54 -11.74 -12.82
CA ALA A 80 11.06 -10.37 -12.81
C ALA A 80 9.88 -10.26 -13.78
N ASP A 81 8.80 -9.66 -13.31
CA ASP A 81 7.61 -9.32 -14.08
C ASP A 81 7.04 -8.01 -13.55
N SER A 82 6.17 -7.38 -14.32
CA SER A 82 5.49 -6.14 -13.94
C SER A 82 4.76 -6.21 -12.59
N THR A 83 4.28 -7.38 -12.17
CA THR A 83 3.52 -7.56 -10.91
C THR A 83 4.13 -8.58 -9.94
N SER A 84 5.32 -9.09 -10.24
CA SER A 84 6.00 -10.07 -9.38
C SER A 84 7.51 -10.00 -9.49
N ILE A 85 8.20 -10.31 -8.40
CA ILE A 85 9.65 -10.39 -8.37
C ILE A 85 10.10 -11.51 -7.43
N THR A 86 11.06 -12.29 -7.87
CA THR A 86 11.73 -13.31 -7.06
C THR A 86 13.23 -13.06 -7.06
N PHE A 87 13.82 -12.98 -5.88
CA PHE A 87 15.25 -12.73 -5.70
C PHE A 87 15.82 -13.51 -4.53
N TRP A 88 17.15 -13.60 -4.52
CA TRP A 88 17.91 -14.19 -3.43
C TRP A 88 18.17 -13.17 -2.32
N THR A 89 17.97 -13.58 -1.08
CA THR A 89 18.35 -12.81 0.11
C THR A 89 18.51 -13.78 1.28
N ASP A 90 19.28 -13.39 2.28
CA ASP A 90 19.35 -14.08 3.57
C ASP A 90 18.40 -13.37 4.55
N LEU A 91 17.30 -14.04 4.90
CA LEU A 91 16.27 -13.48 5.76
C LEU A 91 16.64 -13.67 7.23
N GLY A 92 16.52 -12.60 8.02
CA GLY A 92 16.67 -12.69 9.46
C GLY A 92 15.59 -13.60 10.06
N GLN A 93 15.99 -14.62 10.82
CA GLN A 93 15.05 -15.60 11.39
C GLN A 93 14.48 -15.18 12.76
N SER A 94 15.15 -14.29 13.48
CA SER A 94 14.76 -13.90 14.84
C SER A 94 15.30 -12.52 15.22
N LEU A 95 14.73 -11.92 16.27
CA LEU A 95 15.19 -10.65 16.86
C LEU A 95 16.66 -10.69 17.29
N SER A 96 17.18 -11.87 17.66
CA SER A 96 18.59 -12.08 17.99
C SER A 96 19.48 -12.29 16.77
N ASN A 97 18.90 -12.67 15.62
CA ASN A 97 19.62 -12.91 14.38
C ASN A 97 18.96 -12.21 13.19
N PHE A 98 19.01 -10.87 13.23
CA PHE A 98 18.48 -9.99 12.19
C PHE A 98 19.35 -9.96 10.92
N ARG A 99 20.57 -10.52 10.97
CA ARG A 99 21.50 -10.53 9.85
C ARG A 99 21.21 -11.67 8.89
N GLY A 100 20.75 -12.82 9.38
CA GLY A 100 20.53 -14.00 8.56
C GLY A 100 21.17 -15.23 9.20
N ASP A 101 20.92 -16.41 8.65
CA ASP A 101 21.58 -17.65 9.12
C ASP A 101 22.77 -18.05 8.23
N GLY A 102 23.12 -17.21 7.26
CA GLY A 102 24.15 -17.49 6.26
C GLY A 102 23.68 -18.43 5.16
N ILE A 103 22.37 -18.77 5.11
CA ILE A 103 21.76 -19.60 4.07
C ILE A 103 20.94 -18.69 3.15
N LYS A 104 21.12 -18.89 1.83
CA LYS A 104 20.39 -18.13 0.83
C LYS A 104 18.95 -18.59 0.75
N ASP A 105 18.04 -17.63 0.89
CA ASP A 105 16.60 -17.82 0.72
C ASP A 105 16.11 -17.16 -0.57
N LYS A 106 15.08 -17.76 -1.17
CA LYS A 106 14.35 -17.13 -2.27
C LYS A 106 13.13 -16.42 -1.70
N LEU A 107 13.08 -15.11 -1.83
CA LEU A 107 11.90 -14.32 -1.47
C LEU A 107 11.13 -13.94 -2.72
N THR A 108 9.81 -14.11 -2.69
CA THR A 108 8.91 -13.76 -3.78
C THR A 108 7.87 -12.74 -3.31
N TYR A 109 7.71 -11.68 -4.09
CA TYR A 109 6.60 -10.75 -4.02
C TYR A 109 5.70 -10.97 -5.24
N GLU A 110 4.39 -11.03 -5.01
CA GLU A 110 3.42 -11.35 -6.06
C GLU A 110 2.10 -10.60 -5.81
N PHE A 111 1.64 -9.86 -6.83
CA PHE A 111 0.33 -9.23 -6.77
C PHE A 111 -0.79 -10.25 -6.99
N GLY A 112 -1.66 -10.35 -6.01
CA GLY A 112 -2.66 -11.40 -5.90
C GLY A 112 -4.04 -11.06 -6.47
N PRO A 113 -5.01 -11.94 -6.20
CA PRO A 113 -6.40 -11.75 -6.60
C PRO A 113 -7.09 -10.66 -5.77
N LEU A 114 -8.28 -10.28 -6.23
CA LEU A 114 -9.19 -9.37 -5.52
C LEU A 114 -9.65 -9.99 -4.19
N VAL A 115 -9.81 -9.16 -3.18
CA VAL A 115 -10.39 -9.51 -1.88
C VAL A 115 -11.90 -9.28 -1.96
N SER A 116 -12.70 -10.35 -1.88
CA SER A 116 -14.16 -10.25 -2.01
C SER A 116 -14.88 -9.83 -0.72
N GLU A 117 -14.15 -9.79 0.40
CA GLU A 117 -14.72 -9.54 1.73
C GLU A 117 -14.72 -8.07 2.12
N THR A 118 -14.09 -7.20 1.31
CA THR A 118 -13.96 -5.77 1.59
C THR A 118 -14.91 -4.96 0.70
N PRO A 119 -15.47 -3.84 1.21
CA PRO A 119 -16.28 -2.91 0.40
C PRO A 119 -15.53 -2.31 -0.79
N ASN A 120 -14.18 -2.22 -0.73
CA ASN A 120 -13.38 -1.68 -1.81
C ASN A 120 -13.27 -2.69 -2.97
N PRO A 121 -13.79 -2.37 -4.17
CA PRO A 121 -13.79 -3.29 -5.30
C PRO A 121 -12.41 -3.51 -5.95
N ASN A 122 -11.40 -2.71 -5.58
CA ASN A 122 -10.05 -2.78 -6.14
C ASN A 122 -9.04 -3.40 -5.17
N ASP A 123 -9.46 -3.75 -3.96
CA ASP A 123 -8.59 -4.32 -2.94
C ASP A 123 -8.06 -5.71 -3.36
N ARG A 124 -6.74 -5.90 -3.25
CA ARG A 124 -6.02 -7.09 -3.68
C ARG A 124 -4.97 -7.47 -2.65
N LEU A 125 -4.71 -8.78 -2.57
CA LEU A 125 -3.67 -9.29 -1.70
C LEU A 125 -2.28 -9.03 -2.31
N LEU A 126 -1.35 -8.52 -1.51
CA LEU A 126 0.07 -8.53 -1.85
C LEU A 126 0.73 -9.70 -1.11
N TYR A 127 1.19 -10.70 -1.85
CA TYR A 127 1.86 -11.85 -1.25
C TYR A 127 3.35 -11.59 -1.08
N ARG A 128 3.88 -12.02 0.06
CA ARG A 128 5.31 -12.07 0.37
C ARG A 128 5.62 -13.44 0.97
N TYR A 129 6.50 -14.22 0.36
CA TYR A 129 6.81 -15.55 0.88
C TYR A 129 8.18 -16.07 0.48
N LYS A 130 8.72 -16.96 1.33
CA LYS A 130 9.94 -17.70 1.07
C LYS A 130 9.61 -18.95 0.27
N ALA A 131 10.49 -19.35 -0.66
CA ALA A 131 10.29 -20.61 -1.37
C ALA A 131 10.21 -21.80 -0.39
N GLY A 132 9.12 -22.56 -0.48
CA GLY A 132 8.84 -23.69 0.42
C GLY A 132 8.06 -23.33 1.68
N SER A 133 7.71 -22.06 1.92
CA SER A 133 6.79 -21.64 2.99
C SER A 133 5.37 -21.41 2.46
N THR A 134 4.41 -21.26 3.37
CA THR A 134 3.06 -20.79 3.05
C THR A 134 3.12 -19.36 2.51
N LYS A 135 2.24 -19.00 1.58
CA LYS A 135 2.09 -17.62 1.10
C LYS A 135 1.50 -16.76 2.21
N GLU A 136 2.26 -15.80 2.71
CA GLU A 136 1.74 -14.77 3.61
C GLU A 136 1.22 -13.61 2.76
N ALA A 137 0.02 -13.13 3.09
CA ALA A 137 -0.65 -12.07 2.35
C ALA A 137 -0.82 -10.83 3.22
N SER A 138 -0.48 -9.67 2.67
CA SER A 138 -0.88 -8.40 3.24
C SER A 138 -2.30 -8.05 2.76
N ASN A 139 -3.22 -7.85 3.69
CA ASN A 139 -4.57 -7.37 3.44
C ASN A 139 -4.72 -5.92 3.96
N LEU A 140 -3.85 -5.04 3.47
CA LEU A 140 -3.75 -3.65 3.92
C LEU A 140 -4.25 -2.65 2.85
N GLY A 141 -5.13 -3.09 1.95
CA GLY A 141 -5.75 -2.22 0.95
C GLY A 141 -4.90 -1.97 -0.30
N VAL A 142 -4.07 -2.94 -0.71
CA VAL A 142 -3.22 -2.76 -1.90
C VAL A 142 -4.07 -2.87 -3.16
N THR A 143 -4.10 -1.83 -3.98
CA THR A 143 -4.94 -1.77 -5.20
C THR A 143 -4.15 -1.75 -6.49
N ASP A 144 -2.89 -1.29 -6.44
CA ASP A 144 -1.96 -1.38 -7.56
C ASP A 144 -0.55 -1.65 -7.03
N PHE A 145 0.12 -2.62 -7.63
CA PHE A 145 1.52 -2.94 -7.36
C PHE A 145 2.20 -3.25 -8.69
N LYS A 146 3.14 -2.39 -9.07
CA LYS A 146 3.89 -2.51 -10.32
C LYS A 146 5.38 -2.32 -10.10
N ILE A 147 6.17 -3.08 -10.85
CA ILE A 147 7.61 -2.93 -10.91
C ILE A 147 8.00 -2.68 -12.36
N HIS A 148 8.68 -1.56 -12.60
CA HIS A 148 9.32 -1.25 -13.86
C HIS A 148 10.82 -1.50 -13.74
N TYR A 149 11.40 -2.14 -14.75
CA TYR A 149 12.80 -2.54 -14.75
C TYR A 149 13.56 -1.76 -15.81
N PHE A 150 14.75 -1.28 -15.46
CA PHE A 150 15.56 -0.47 -16.36
C PHE A 150 16.99 -1.00 -16.47
N ASP A 151 17.56 -0.86 -17.66
CA ASP A 151 18.96 -1.13 -17.93
C ASP A 151 19.89 -0.06 -17.30
N ASN A 152 21.20 -0.24 -17.47
CA ASN A 152 22.21 0.71 -16.96
C ASN A 152 22.16 2.10 -17.63
N MET A 153 21.49 2.20 -18.79
CA MET A 153 21.23 3.44 -19.51
C MET A 153 19.87 4.07 -19.17
N LYS A 154 19.12 3.48 -18.22
CA LYS A 154 17.77 3.87 -17.81
C LYS A 154 16.69 3.68 -18.88
N ASN A 155 16.92 2.82 -19.87
CA ASN A 155 15.86 2.38 -20.77
C ASN A 155 15.03 1.29 -20.09
N GLU A 156 13.71 1.37 -20.26
CA GLU A 156 12.81 0.33 -19.74
C GLU A 156 13.04 -0.98 -20.50
N LEU A 157 13.14 -2.09 -19.74
CA LEU A 157 13.37 -3.41 -20.30
C LEU A 157 12.05 -3.97 -20.89
N PRO A 158 12.07 -4.52 -22.12
CA PRO A 158 10.89 -5.13 -22.71
C PRO A 158 10.57 -6.47 -22.05
N HIS A 159 9.31 -6.91 -22.16
CA HIS A 159 8.90 -8.24 -21.72
C HIS A 159 9.16 -9.29 -22.81
N PRO A 160 9.62 -10.51 -22.47
CA PRO A 160 10.00 -10.98 -21.14
C PRO A 160 11.31 -10.33 -20.65
N ILE A 161 11.36 -9.99 -19.36
CA ILE A 161 12.48 -9.25 -18.76
C ILE A 161 13.69 -10.19 -18.62
N ASP A 162 14.82 -9.81 -19.22
CA ASP A 162 16.11 -10.44 -18.92
C ASP A 162 16.63 -9.91 -17.57
N THR A 163 16.58 -10.76 -16.55
CA THR A 163 16.93 -10.38 -15.18
C THR A 163 18.38 -9.93 -15.03
N LYS A 164 19.27 -10.34 -15.94
CA LYS A 164 20.70 -10.00 -15.91
C LYS A 164 20.98 -8.57 -16.33
N LEU A 165 20.04 -7.94 -17.05
CA LEU A 165 20.16 -6.57 -17.54
C LEU A 165 19.57 -5.55 -16.57
N ILE A 166 18.92 -5.99 -15.49
CA ILE A 166 18.27 -5.11 -14.52
C ILE A 166 19.34 -4.36 -13.73
N ALA A 167 19.44 -3.05 -13.95
CA ALA A 167 20.28 -2.14 -13.16
C ALA A 167 19.45 -1.33 -12.16
N PHE A 168 18.26 -0.90 -12.56
CA PHE A 168 17.34 -0.15 -11.70
C PHE A 168 15.95 -0.76 -11.71
N MET A 169 15.23 -0.56 -10.61
CA MET A 169 13.83 -0.94 -10.46
C MET A 169 13.05 0.25 -9.91
N GLN A 170 11.93 0.56 -10.53
CA GLN A 170 10.95 1.48 -9.99
C GLN A 170 9.78 0.68 -9.47
N ILE A 171 9.45 0.87 -8.20
CA ILE A 171 8.31 0.22 -7.57
C ILE A 171 7.22 1.27 -7.39
N ASP A 172 6.04 0.97 -7.92
CA ASP A 172 4.84 1.76 -7.82
C ASP A 172 3.85 1.00 -6.94
N LEU A 173 3.39 1.64 -5.87
CA LEU A 173 2.46 1.08 -4.91
C LEU A 173 1.31 2.07 -4.70
N LYS A 174 0.09 1.57 -4.83
CA LYS A 174 -1.14 2.30 -4.55
C LYS A 174 -1.92 1.56 -3.47
N ILE A 175 -2.29 2.29 -2.43
CA ILE A 175 -3.07 1.78 -1.32
C ILE A 175 -4.32 2.62 -1.18
N GLU A 176 -5.41 1.94 -0.87
CA GLU A 176 -6.70 2.55 -0.59
C GLU A 176 -7.25 2.00 0.73
N ASP A 177 -8.15 2.73 1.37
CA ASP A 177 -8.92 2.17 2.49
C ASP A 177 -9.76 0.97 1.98
N CYS A 178 -9.66 -0.16 2.67
CA CYS A 178 -10.38 -1.38 2.31
C CYS A 178 -11.87 -1.30 2.70
N TYR A 179 -12.23 -0.55 3.74
CA TYR A 179 -13.62 -0.39 4.18
C TYR A 179 -14.25 0.89 3.65
N GLY A 180 -13.47 1.97 3.60
CA GLY A 180 -13.93 3.27 3.14
C GLY A 180 -15.01 3.88 4.05
N TYR A 181 -15.52 5.04 3.63
CA TYR A 181 -16.59 5.75 4.34
C TYR A 181 -17.81 5.95 3.44
N ASP A 182 -18.99 5.57 3.94
CA ASP A 182 -20.28 5.83 3.30
C ASP A 182 -20.31 5.37 1.83
N THR A 183 -19.89 4.11 1.64
CA THR A 183 -19.64 3.51 0.33
C THR A 183 -20.90 3.38 -0.52
N ASP A 184 -22.06 3.28 0.12
CA ASP A 184 -23.38 3.17 -0.51
C ASP A 184 -23.94 4.52 -1.01
N ASN A 185 -23.38 5.65 -0.60
CA ASN A 185 -23.89 6.97 -0.95
C ASN A 185 -23.59 7.30 -2.43
N PRO A 186 -24.60 7.49 -3.30
CA PRO A 186 -24.38 7.76 -4.72
C PRO A 186 -23.83 9.17 -5.00
N GLU A 187 -23.93 10.10 -4.05
CA GLU A 187 -23.45 11.48 -4.20
C GLU A 187 -21.94 11.61 -3.98
N LYS A 188 -21.32 10.65 -3.28
CA LYS A 188 -19.88 10.64 -3.03
C LYS A 188 -19.09 10.09 -4.20
N THR A 189 -18.00 10.77 -4.52
CA THR A 189 -17.01 10.31 -5.49
C THR A 189 -16.24 9.10 -4.97
N TYR A 190 -15.58 8.37 -5.86
CA TYR A 190 -14.76 7.21 -5.49
C TYR A 190 -13.66 7.57 -4.47
N LEU A 191 -12.99 8.70 -4.66
CA LEU A 191 -11.89 9.14 -3.79
C LEU A 191 -12.37 9.58 -2.39
N GLU A 192 -13.61 10.05 -2.28
CA GLU A 192 -14.23 10.36 -0.98
C GLU A 192 -14.66 9.09 -0.23
N LYS A 193 -14.99 8.02 -0.97
CA LYS A 193 -15.33 6.71 -0.38
C LYS A 193 -14.08 5.96 0.03
N PHE A 194 -13.07 5.96 -0.83
CA PHE A 194 -11.83 5.20 -0.67
C PHE A 194 -10.65 6.15 -0.83
N PRO A 195 -10.25 6.83 0.26
CA PRO A 195 -8.98 7.51 0.34
C PRO A 195 -7.83 6.72 -0.25
N THR A 196 -7.05 7.39 -1.08
CA THR A 196 -5.99 6.77 -1.87
C THR A 196 -4.66 7.42 -1.55
N VAL A 197 -3.64 6.60 -1.30
CA VAL A 197 -2.26 7.05 -1.15
C VAL A 197 -1.38 6.34 -2.18
N TYR A 198 -0.46 7.10 -2.77
CA TYR A 198 0.43 6.62 -3.80
C TYR A 198 1.89 6.78 -3.38
N TRP A 199 2.69 5.75 -3.67
CA TRP A 199 4.12 5.75 -3.45
C TRP A 199 4.85 5.22 -4.68
N ARG A 200 5.93 5.90 -5.03
CA ARG A 200 6.83 5.50 -6.12
C ARG A 200 8.26 5.68 -5.68
N GLN A 201 9.09 4.67 -5.90
CA GLN A 201 10.51 4.78 -5.64
C GLN A 201 11.34 4.07 -6.71
N LEU A 202 12.32 4.80 -7.26
CA LEU A 202 13.37 4.27 -8.12
C LEU A 202 14.58 3.87 -7.26
N LYS A 203 15.07 2.64 -7.43
CA LYS A 203 16.25 2.11 -6.72
C LYS A 203 17.18 1.39 -7.68
N MET A 204 18.44 1.28 -7.28
CA MET A 204 19.37 0.33 -7.89
C MET A 204 18.96 -1.09 -7.49
N ALA A 205 18.93 -2.00 -8.45
CA ALA A 205 18.52 -3.39 -8.23
C ALA A 205 19.54 -4.16 -7.40
N THR A 206 20.83 -3.83 -7.57
CA THR A 206 21.91 -4.41 -6.77
C THR A 206 22.93 -3.31 -6.43
N LYS A 207 23.37 -3.25 -5.17
CA LYS A 207 24.37 -2.26 -4.73
C LYS A 207 25.81 -2.62 -5.12
N ASN A 208 26.03 -3.80 -5.70
CA ASN A 208 27.35 -4.38 -5.96
C ASN A 208 27.78 -4.36 -7.44
N MET A 209 27.19 -3.50 -8.29
CA MET A 209 27.52 -3.48 -9.73
C MET A 209 28.93 -2.97 -10.07
N ASN A 210 29.72 -2.48 -9.11
CA ASN A 210 31.07 -1.96 -9.34
C ASN A 210 32.13 -2.68 -8.48
N ARG A 211 32.43 -3.93 -8.82
CA ARG A 211 33.71 -4.55 -8.40
C ARG A 211 34.39 -5.22 -9.57
#